data_AF-A0A356IDI4-F1
#
_entry.id   AF-A0A356IDI4-F1
#
_cell.length_a   1.000
_cell.length_b   1.000
_cell.length_c   1.000
_cell.angle_alpha   90.00
_cell.angle_beta   90.00
_cell.angle_gamma   90.00
#
_symmetry.space_group_name_H-M   'P 1'
#
loop_
_entity.id
_entity.type
_entity.pdbx_description
1 polymer ?
#
loop_
_entity_poly.entity_id
_entity_poly.type
_entity_poly.pdbx_seq_one_letter_code
_entity_poly.pdbx_strand_id
1 'polypeptide(L)' 'EREASIHVSNVQLICPECGAATRIGRQILGDGRKVRICRKCEGVVDK' A
#
# COMPACT_ATOMS: atom_id res chain seq x y z
N GLU A 1 -16.90 21.09 -14.10
CA GLU A 1 -15.52 20.64 -13.79
C GLU A 1 -15.41 19.14 -14.00
N ARG A 2 -14.20 18.63 -14.24
CA ARG A 2 -13.88 17.20 -14.41
C ARG A 2 -12.50 16.94 -13.83
N GLU A 3 -12.26 15.73 -13.32
CA GLU A 3 -10.95 15.35 -12.80
C GLU A 3 -9.88 15.38 -13.91
N ALA A 4 -8.74 15.99 -13.60
CA ALA A 4 -7.55 15.93 -14.44
C ALA A 4 -6.63 14.79 -13.98
N SER A 5 -5.75 14.34 -14.87
CA SER A 5 -4.74 13.35 -14.51
C SER A 5 -3.74 13.91 -13.50
N ILE A 6 -3.22 13.04 -12.64
CA ILE A 6 -2.13 13.33 -11.71
C ILE A 6 -1.03 12.28 -11.88
N HIS A 7 0.22 12.69 -11.74
CA HIS A 7 1.36 11.78 -11.83
C HIS A 7 1.41 10.84 -10.61
N VAL A 8 1.64 9.55 -10.86
CA VAL A 8 1.57 8.50 -9.82
C VAL A 8 2.60 8.68 -8.70
N SER A 9 3.73 9.36 -8.94
CA SER A 9 4.71 9.65 -7.88
C SER A 9 4.22 10.66 -6.83
N ASN A 10 3.15 11.41 -7.13
CA ASN A 10 2.61 12.45 -6.25
C ASN A 10 1.54 11.89 -5.28
N VAL A 11 1.26 10.59 -5.34
CA VAL A 11 0.29 9.93 -4.46
C VAL A 11 0.96 8.88 -3.57
N GLN A 12 0.36 8.61 -2.41
CA GLN A 12 0.78 7.56 -1.49
C GLN A 12 -0.40 6.66 -1.16
N LEU A 13 -0.11 5.39 -0.84
CA LEU A 13 -1.12 4.46 -0.36
C LEU A 13 -1.39 4.72 1.13
N ILE A 14 -2.68 4.80 1.46
CA ILE A 14 -3.15 4.76 2.84
C ILE A 14 -3.27 3.30 3.24
N CYS A 15 -2.59 2.90 4.31
CA CYS A 15 -2.71 1.54 4.82
C CYS A 15 -4.12 1.35 5.42
N PRO A 16 -4.88 0.32 5.02
CA PRO A 16 -6.22 0.08 5.55
C PRO A 16 -6.21 -0.37 7.03
N GLU A 17 -5.07 -0.82 7.56
CA GLU A 17 -4.97 -1.29 8.94
C GLU A 17 -4.63 -0.18 9.93
N CYS A 18 -3.72 0.73 9.57
CA CYS A 18 -3.29 1.81 10.47
C CYS A 18 -3.74 3.21 10.03
N GLY A 19 -4.39 3.35 8.87
CA GLY A 19 -4.88 4.62 8.34
C GLY A 19 -3.79 5.62 7.93
N ALA A 20 -2.51 5.25 8.08
CA ALA A 20 -1.40 6.15 7.78
C ALA A 20 -0.98 6.05 6.31
N ALA A 21 -0.62 7.19 5.71
CA ALA A 21 0.10 7.23 4.44
C ALA A 21 1.47 6.58 4.61
N THR A 22 1.79 5.58 3.78
CA THR A 22 2.98 4.76 3.93
C THR A 22 3.60 4.34 2.60
N ARG A 23 4.89 4.01 2.65
CA ARG A 23 5.55 3.22 1.60
C ARG A 23 5.18 1.75 1.75
N ILE A 24 5.26 1.06 0.63
CA ILE A 24 4.96 -0.37 0.51
C ILE A 24 6.26 -1.21 0.57
N GLY A 25 6.22 -2.31 1.30
CA GLY A 25 7.16 -3.42 1.22
C GLY A 25 6.52 -4.62 0.50
N ARG A 26 7.31 -5.68 0.30
CA ARG A 26 6.81 -6.94 -0.28
C ARG A 26 7.23 -8.08 0.65
N GLN A 27 6.33 -9.01 0.89
CA GLN A 27 6.61 -10.21 1.68
C GLN A 27 6.00 -11.43 0.99
N ILE A 28 6.62 -12.59 1.18
CA ILE A 28 6.06 -13.88 0.77
C ILE A 28 5.46 -14.50 2.02
N LEU A 29 4.17 -14.82 1.98
CA LEU A 29 3.46 -15.48 3.05
C LEU A 29 3.79 -16.99 3.05
N GLY A 30 3.50 -17.68 4.16
CA GLY A 30 3.79 -19.11 4.30
C GLY A 30 3.08 -20.01 3.28
N ASP A 31 2.04 -19.51 2.61
CA ASP A 31 1.33 -20.18 1.51
C ASP A 31 1.95 -19.93 0.12
N GLY A 32 3.09 -19.22 0.06
CA GLY A 32 3.80 -18.89 -1.18
C GLY A 32 3.28 -17.65 -1.90
N ARG A 33 2.22 -16.98 -1.41
CA ARG A 33 1.70 -15.76 -2.04
C ARG A 33 2.57 -14.56 -1.72
N LYS A 34 2.82 -13.74 -2.74
CA LYS A 34 3.54 -12.47 -2.62
C LYS A 34 2.54 -11.34 -2.38
N VAL A 35 2.65 -10.68 -1.24
CA VAL A 35 1.76 -9.60 -0.83
C VAL A 35 2.53 -8.29 -0.59
N ARG A 36 1.82 -7.18 -0.73
CA ARG A 36 2.27 -5.85 -0.33
C ARG A 36 2.03 -5.66 1.16
N ILE A 37 3.07 -5.20 1.85
CA ILE A 37 3.03 -4.92 3.30
C ILE A 37 3.22 -3.44 3.58
N CYS A 38 2.59 -2.96 4.65
CA CYS A 38 2.78 -1.62 5.18
C CYS A 38 4.14 -1.53 5.87
N ARG A 39 5.00 -0.57 5.47
CA ARG A 39 6.30 -0.38 6.16
C ARG A 39 6.19 0.25 7.56
N LYS A 40 5.00 0.73 7.97
CA LYS A 40 4.78 1.34 9.29
C LYS A 40 4.27 0.35 10.33
N CYS A 41 3.32 -0.51 9.97
CA CYS A 41 2.67 -1.45 10.90
C CYS A 41 2.82 -2.92 10.48
N GLU A 42 3.56 -3.20 9.40
CA GLU A 42 3.81 -4.55 8.85
C GLU A 42 2.55 -5.30 8.37
N GLY A 43 1.37 -4.69 8.49
CA GLY A 43 0.10 -5.21 8.02
C GLY A 43 0.02 -5.43 6.51
N VAL A 44 -0.80 -6.40 6.10
CA VAL A 44 -1.04 -6.72 4.69
C VAL A 44 -1.95 -5.66 4.07
N VAL A 45 -1.50 -5.08 2.96
CA VAL A 45 -2.22 -4.00 2.25
C VAL A 45 -3.13 -4.55 1.15
N ASP A 46 -2.84 -5.74 0.64
CA ASP A 46 -3.66 -6.44 -0.36
C ASP A 46 -4.83 -7.15 0.33
N LYS A 47 -5.91 -6.40 0.59
CA LYS A 47 -7.23 -6.94 0.96
C LYS A 47 -8.14 -6.90 -0.25
#